data_AF-A0A085LDD8-F1
#
_entry.id   AF-A0A085LDD8-F1
#
_cell.length_a   1.000
_cell.length_b   1.000
_cell.length_c   1.000
_cell.angle_alpha   90.00
_cell.angle_beta   90.00
_cell.angle_gamma   90.00
#
_symmetry.space_group_name_H-M   'P 1'
#
loop_
_entity.id
_entity.type
_entity.pdbx_description
1 polymer ?
#
loop_
_entity_poly.entity_id
_entity_poly.type
_entity_poly.pdbx_seq_one_letter_code
_entity_poly.pdbx_strand_id
1 'polypeptide(L)'
;MLDLALHRDVDPSVADVEGVLLYDLATLAAHSPSIASELVTQARAIVDEATRAFEETRLGRAADTAVVALLADAERRVALEVADVVALREADGDPVEPDEADEIARGVRRRVHADLHRAIVAARAEAVAAAQAEERAVVADAQALVHEAAGAR
;
A
#
# COMPACT_ATOMS: atom_id res chain seq x y z
N MET A 1 5.91 -13.19 44.94
CA MET A 1 5.80 -11.90 44.24
C MET A 1 5.93 -12.12 42.75
N LEU A 2 5.17 -11.36 41.96
CA LEU A 2 5.17 -11.41 40.50
C LEU A 2 5.59 -10.04 39.98
N ASP A 3 6.73 -9.98 39.31
CA ASP A 3 7.24 -8.79 38.61
C ASP A 3 6.93 -8.96 37.11
N LEU A 4 5.83 -8.33 36.67
CA LEU A 4 5.33 -8.39 35.29
C LEU A 4 5.54 -7.07 34.54
N ALA A 5 6.25 -6.12 35.15
CA ALA A 5 6.52 -4.85 34.55
C ALA A 5 7.64 -4.97 33.51
N LEU A 6 7.56 -4.18 32.43
CA LEU A 6 8.61 -4.15 31.39
C LEU A 6 9.92 -3.57 31.94
N HIS A 7 9.80 -2.67 32.93
CA HIS A 7 10.90 -2.18 33.76
C HIS A 7 10.63 -2.69 35.17
N ARG A 8 11.61 -3.41 35.77
CA ARG A 8 11.46 -4.03 37.09
C ARG A 8 10.91 -3.02 38.10
N ASP A 9 9.79 -3.36 38.73
CA ASP A 9 9.18 -2.60 39.81
C ASP A 9 9.45 -3.21 41.19
N VAL A 10 10.07 -4.39 41.22
CA VAL A 10 10.51 -5.10 42.41
C VAL A 10 12.04 -5.20 42.43
N ASP A 11 12.65 -4.79 43.54
CA ASP A 11 14.08 -4.97 43.75
C ASP A 11 14.44 -6.47 43.77
N PRO A 12 15.44 -6.93 42.99
CA PRO A 12 15.87 -8.33 43.01
C PRO A 12 16.27 -8.84 44.41
N SER A 13 16.74 -7.96 45.30
CA SER A 13 17.15 -8.32 46.66
C SER A 13 16.01 -8.83 47.53
N VAL A 14 14.76 -8.64 47.12
CA VAL A 14 13.59 -9.13 47.85
C VAL A 14 13.46 -10.66 47.71
N ALA A 15 14.16 -11.28 46.76
CA ALA A 15 14.27 -12.73 46.66
C ALA A 15 15.10 -13.36 47.80
N ASP A 16 15.93 -12.57 48.51
CA ASP A 16 16.74 -13.04 49.64
C ASP A 16 15.95 -13.07 50.96
N VAL A 17 14.71 -12.57 50.97
CA VAL A 17 13.85 -12.58 52.15
C VAL A 17 13.23 -13.96 52.34
N GLU A 18 13.40 -14.53 53.53
CA GLU A 18 12.86 -15.86 53.86
C GLU A 18 11.34 -15.93 53.64
N GLY A 19 10.90 -16.95 52.90
CA GLY A 19 9.49 -17.14 52.53
C GLY A 19 9.04 -16.38 51.28
N VAL A 20 9.92 -15.60 50.64
CA VAL A 20 9.59 -14.87 49.41
C VAL A 20 10.09 -15.61 48.18
N LEU A 21 9.18 -15.83 47.23
CA LEU A 21 9.48 -16.36 45.90
C LEU A 21 9.20 -15.25 44.88
N LEU A 22 10.21 -14.83 44.11
CA LEU A 22 10.08 -13.83 43.05
C LEU A 22 9.98 -14.52 41.69
N TYR A 23 8.88 -14.28 40.97
CA TYR A 23 8.71 -14.68 39.57
C TYR A 23 8.75 -13.43 38.69
N ASP A 24 9.70 -13.38 37.76
CA ASP A 24 9.79 -12.33 36.75
C ASP A 24 9.42 -12.85 35.35
N LEU A 25 9.31 -11.94 34.38
CA LEU A 25 8.98 -12.27 32.98
C LEU A 25 9.96 -13.26 32.34
N ALA A 26 11.25 -13.21 32.70
CA ALA A 26 12.26 -14.14 32.18
C ALA A 26 12.02 -15.56 32.70
N THR A 27 11.70 -15.69 33.99
CA THR A 27 11.34 -16.95 34.63
C THR A 27 10.03 -17.49 34.07
N LEU A 28 9.02 -16.64 33.83
CA LEU A 28 7.78 -17.05 33.15
C LEU A 28 8.03 -17.55 31.72
N ALA A 29 8.85 -16.85 30.95
CA ALA A 29 9.19 -17.22 29.57
C ALA A 29 9.89 -18.59 29.51
N ALA A 30 10.78 -18.89 30.45
CA ALA A 30 11.47 -20.18 30.53
C ALA A 30 10.53 -21.36 30.83
N HIS A 31 9.40 -21.12 31.50
CA HIS A 31 8.46 -22.16 31.94
C HIS A 31 7.17 -22.23 31.10
N SER A 32 7.04 -21.40 30.05
CA SER A 32 5.89 -21.42 29.13
C SER A 32 6.23 -21.61 27.65
N PRO A 33 6.96 -22.67 27.22
CA PRO A 33 7.36 -22.79 25.82
C PRO A 33 6.25 -23.29 24.88
N SER A 34 5.22 -24.00 25.38
CA SER A 34 4.35 -24.85 24.55
C SER A 34 2.90 -24.38 24.37
N ILE A 35 2.40 -23.42 25.16
CA ILE A 35 1.00 -22.98 25.10
C ILE A 35 0.73 -22.07 23.88
N ALA A 36 1.77 -21.58 23.19
CA ALA A 36 1.65 -20.47 22.27
C ALA A 36 1.91 -20.79 20.78
N SER A 37 2.44 -21.95 20.38
CA SER A 37 2.94 -22.09 19.00
C SER A 37 1.85 -22.01 17.92
N GLU A 38 0.73 -22.71 18.10
CA GLU A 38 -0.39 -22.70 17.14
C GLU A 38 -1.12 -21.35 17.14
N LEU A 39 -1.42 -20.80 18.32
CA LEU A 39 -2.05 -19.48 18.46
C LEU A 39 -1.18 -18.36 17.88
N VAL A 40 0.14 -18.41 18.11
CA VAL A 40 1.09 -17.44 17.52
C VAL A 40 1.18 -17.62 16.01
N THR A 41 1.16 -18.86 15.52
CA THR A 41 1.14 -19.12 14.06
C THR A 41 -0.11 -18.55 13.42
N GLN A 42 -1.27 -18.74 14.04
CA GLN A 42 -2.53 -18.18 13.57
C GLN A 42 -2.52 -16.65 13.63
N ALA A 43 -2.02 -16.06 14.72
CA ALA A 43 -1.89 -14.61 14.86
C ALA A 43 -0.97 -14.02 13.79
N ARG A 44 0.15 -14.68 13.47
CA ARG A 44 1.06 -14.28 12.38
C ARG A 44 0.35 -14.30 11.04
N ALA A 45 -0.41 -15.36 10.73
CA ALA A 45 -1.17 -15.42 9.49
C ALA A 45 -2.18 -14.26 9.34
N ILE A 46 -2.88 -13.89 10.42
CA ILE A 46 -3.80 -12.74 10.43
C ILE A 46 -3.05 -11.43 10.17
N VAL A 47 -1.90 -11.23 10.81
CA VAL A 47 -1.08 -10.03 10.63
C VAL A 47 -0.51 -9.96 9.21
N ASP A 48 -0.06 -11.08 8.65
CA ASP A 48 0.47 -11.14 7.28
C ASP A 48 -0.62 -10.78 6.26
N GLU A 49 -1.83 -11.32 6.44
CA GLU A 49 -2.99 -11.00 5.58
C GLU A 49 -3.39 -9.52 5.71
N ALA A 50 -3.47 -9.00 6.93
CA ALA A 50 -3.79 -7.58 7.17
C ALA A 50 -2.73 -6.63 6.60
N THR A 51 -1.45 -7.00 6.71
CA THR A 51 -0.33 -6.22 6.17
C THR A 51 -0.40 -6.18 4.65
N ARG A 52 -0.68 -7.31 4.01
CA ARG A 52 -0.87 -7.36 2.56
C ARG A 52 -2.04 -6.47 2.10
N ALA A 53 -3.18 -6.55 2.78
CA ALA A 53 -4.34 -5.71 2.46
C ALA A 53 -4.06 -4.20 2.67
N PHE A 54 -3.29 -3.86 3.71
CA PHE A 54 -2.88 -2.49 3.99
C PHE A 54 -1.97 -1.93 2.89
N GLU A 55 -0.97 -2.70 2.45
CA GLU A 55 -0.08 -2.29 1.36
C GLU A 55 -0.82 -2.15 0.03
N GLU A 56 -1.72 -3.09 -0.31
CA GLU A 56 -2.59 -2.96 -1.49
C GLU A 56 -3.42 -1.66 -1.44
N THR A 57 -3.93 -1.29 -0.26
CA THR A 57 -4.68 -0.03 -0.06
C THR A 57 -3.78 1.21 -0.14
N ARG A 58 -2.55 1.14 0.41
CA ARG A 58 -1.57 2.23 0.36
C ARG A 58 -1.13 2.51 -1.08
N LEU A 59 -0.93 1.45 -1.87
CA LEU A 59 -0.61 1.54 -3.29
C LEU A 59 -1.78 2.06 -4.12
N GLY A 60 -3.01 1.68 -3.77
CA GLY A 60 -4.21 2.31 -4.31
C GLY A 60 -4.17 3.84 -4.16
N ARG A 61 -3.83 4.33 -2.96
CA ARG A 61 -3.76 5.79 -2.69
C ARG A 61 -2.64 6.50 -3.44
N ALA A 62 -1.47 5.89 -3.62
CA ALA A 62 -0.41 6.48 -4.44
C ALA A 62 -0.82 6.56 -5.93
N ALA A 63 -1.48 5.51 -6.43
CA ALA A 63 -2.05 5.51 -7.77
C ALA A 63 -3.19 6.54 -7.93
N ASP A 64 -3.96 6.83 -6.86
CA ASP A 64 -5.11 7.75 -6.94
C ASP A 64 -4.72 9.17 -7.39
N THR A 65 -3.57 9.70 -6.97
CA THR A 65 -3.12 11.03 -7.44
C THR A 65 -2.80 11.03 -8.92
N ALA A 66 -2.15 9.97 -9.42
CA ALA A 66 -1.91 9.79 -10.85
C ALA A 66 -3.23 9.62 -11.63
N VAL A 67 -4.18 8.86 -11.09
CA VAL A 67 -5.50 8.67 -11.69
C VAL A 67 -6.28 9.99 -11.78
N VAL A 68 -6.25 10.83 -10.75
CA VAL A 68 -6.88 12.16 -10.79
C VAL A 68 -6.27 13.04 -11.87
N ALA A 69 -4.93 13.04 -12.00
CA ALA A 69 -4.25 13.77 -13.05
C ALA A 69 -4.63 13.27 -14.46
N LEU A 70 -4.76 11.96 -14.64
CA LEU A 70 -5.21 11.33 -15.89
C LEU A 70 -6.66 11.71 -16.21
N LEU A 71 -7.56 11.75 -15.22
CA LEU A 71 -8.94 12.20 -15.43
C LEU A 71 -9.00 13.65 -15.89
N ALA A 72 -8.27 14.54 -15.19
CA ALA A 72 -8.23 15.95 -15.56
C ALA A 72 -7.66 16.16 -16.98
N ASP A 73 -6.68 15.35 -17.37
CA ASP A 73 -6.14 15.37 -18.74
C ASP A 73 -7.12 14.87 -19.79
N ALA A 74 -7.82 13.77 -19.51
CA ALA A 74 -8.86 13.24 -20.36
C ALA A 74 -9.97 14.27 -20.62
N GLU A 75 -10.43 14.98 -19.59
CA GLU A 75 -11.43 16.03 -19.73
C GLU A 75 -10.94 17.19 -20.61
N ARG A 76 -9.70 17.64 -20.43
CA ARG A 76 -9.09 18.67 -21.29
C ARG A 76 -9.00 18.21 -22.75
N ARG A 77 -8.56 16.97 -22.98
CA ARG A 77 -8.46 16.38 -24.32
C ARG A 77 -9.83 16.29 -25.00
N VAL A 78 -10.87 15.88 -24.28
CA VAL A 78 -12.24 15.87 -24.81
C VAL A 78 -12.66 17.27 -25.23
N ALA A 79 -12.45 18.28 -24.38
CA ALA A 79 -12.84 19.65 -24.69
C ALA A 79 -12.12 20.20 -25.93
N LEU A 80 -10.80 19.97 -26.03
CA LEU A 80 -9.99 20.40 -27.18
C LEU A 80 -10.43 19.69 -28.46
N GLU A 81 -10.56 18.37 -28.44
CA GLU A 81 -10.89 17.59 -29.65
C GLU A 81 -12.31 17.88 -30.15
N VAL A 82 -13.26 18.16 -29.25
CA VAL A 82 -14.60 18.63 -29.65
C VAL A 82 -14.52 20.01 -30.29
N ALA A 83 -13.78 20.95 -29.70
CA ALA A 83 -13.63 22.29 -30.25
C ALA A 83 -12.95 22.26 -31.64
N ASP A 84 -11.93 21.43 -31.81
CA ASP A 84 -11.21 21.26 -33.07
C ASP A 84 -12.12 20.70 -34.17
N VAL A 85 -12.95 19.69 -33.85
CA VAL A 85 -13.90 19.10 -34.82
C VAL A 85 -14.97 20.11 -35.23
N VAL A 86 -15.51 20.88 -34.26
CA VAL A 86 -16.52 21.91 -34.55
C VAL A 86 -15.92 23.03 -35.42
N ALA A 87 -14.75 23.55 -35.04
CA ALA A 87 -14.08 24.60 -35.79
C ALA A 87 -13.75 24.19 -37.24
N LEU A 88 -13.37 22.92 -37.45
CA LEU A 88 -13.10 22.39 -38.78
C LEU A 88 -14.36 22.37 -39.66
N ARG A 89 -15.49 21.90 -39.14
CA ARG A 89 -16.76 21.87 -39.89
C ARG A 89 -17.28 23.27 -40.20
N GLU A 90 -17.17 24.19 -39.25
CA GLU A 90 -17.51 25.60 -39.47
C GLU A 90 -16.65 26.23 -40.58
N ALA A 91 -15.34 25.94 -40.60
CA ALA A 91 -14.44 26.41 -41.64
C ALA A 91 -14.76 25.84 -43.03
N ASP A 92 -15.28 24.62 -43.08
CA ASP A 92 -15.76 23.95 -44.29
C ASP A 92 -17.16 24.45 -44.75
N GLY A 93 -17.76 25.41 -44.03
CA GLY A 93 -19.05 26.00 -44.34
C GLY A 93 -20.25 25.11 -43.95
N ASP A 94 -20.03 24.16 -43.05
CA ASP A 94 -21.02 23.21 -42.53
C ASP A 94 -21.24 23.48 -41.03
N PRO A 95 -22.08 24.49 -40.68
CA PRO A 95 -22.27 24.89 -39.29
C PRO A 95 -22.89 23.76 -38.47
N VAL A 96 -22.31 23.51 -37.29
CA VAL A 96 -22.72 22.41 -36.41
C VAL A 96 -23.90 22.83 -35.56
N GLU A 97 -25.04 22.16 -35.73
CA GLU A 97 -26.21 22.34 -34.88
C GLU A 97 -25.96 21.79 -33.45
N PRO A 98 -26.66 22.31 -32.42
CA PRO A 98 -26.43 21.90 -31.03
C PRO A 98 -26.52 20.39 -30.78
N ASP A 99 -27.47 19.71 -31.42
CA ASP A 99 -27.65 18.26 -31.28
C ASP A 99 -26.46 17.47 -31.87
N GLU A 100 -25.88 17.96 -32.97
CA GLU A 100 -24.69 17.36 -33.60
C GLU A 100 -23.43 17.60 -32.74
N ALA A 101 -23.29 18.78 -32.14
CA ALA A 101 -22.21 19.08 -31.22
C ALA A 101 -22.22 18.12 -30.01
N ASP A 102 -23.41 17.82 -29.49
CA ASP A 102 -23.59 16.84 -28.42
C ASP A 102 -23.23 15.41 -28.86
N GLU A 103 -23.56 15.02 -30.09
CA GLU A 103 -23.17 13.72 -30.65
C GLU A 103 -21.66 13.59 -30.82
N ILE A 104 -21.00 14.63 -31.34
CA ILE A 104 -19.55 14.74 -31.46
C ILE A 104 -18.92 14.60 -30.06
N ALA A 105 -19.39 15.37 -29.08
CA ALA A 105 -18.90 15.31 -27.71
C ALA A 105 -19.06 13.93 -27.07
N ARG A 106 -20.20 13.26 -27.28
CA ARG A 106 -20.41 11.87 -26.83
C ARG A 106 -19.44 10.91 -27.51
N GLY A 107 -19.19 11.07 -28.80
CA GLY A 107 -18.24 10.25 -29.57
C GLY A 107 -16.80 10.41 -29.08
N VAL A 108 -16.32 11.65 -28.97
CA VAL A 108 -14.99 11.98 -28.47
C VAL A 108 -14.82 11.47 -27.05
N ARG A 109 -15.78 11.74 -26.16
CA ARG A 109 -15.74 11.27 -24.76
C ARG A 109 -15.61 9.75 -24.68
N ARG A 110 -16.36 8.98 -25.48
CA ARG A 110 -16.23 7.51 -25.50
C ARG A 110 -14.83 7.05 -25.87
N ARG A 111 -14.22 7.65 -26.91
CA ARG A 111 -12.85 7.29 -27.33
C ARG A 111 -11.83 7.65 -26.27
N VAL A 112 -11.85 8.89 -25.77
CA VAL A 112 -10.90 9.35 -24.76
C VAL A 112 -11.03 8.55 -23.45
N HIS A 113 -12.25 8.20 -23.03
CA HIS A 113 -12.43 7.36 -21.85
C HIS A 113 -11.93 5.92 -22.04
N ALA A 114 -12.01 5.36 -23.25
CA ALA A 114 -11.42 4.06 -23.54
C ALA A 114 -9.89 4.07 -23.41
N ASP A 115 -9.25 5.17 -23.83
CA ASP A 115 -7.81 5.39 -23.65
C ASP A 115 -7.46 5.62 -22.18
N LEU A 116 -8.26 6.43 -21.48
CA LEU A 116 -8.10 6.70 -20.05
C LEU A 116 -8.15 5.42 -19.23
N HIS A 117 -9.07 4.49 -19.52
CA HIS A 117 -9.14 3.22 -18.80
C HIS A 117 -7.83 2.44 -18.90
N ARG A 118 -7.24 2.36 -20.09
CA ARG A 118 -5.94 1.71 -20.31
C ARG A 118 -4.82 2.42 -19.55
N ALA A 119 -4.81 3.75 -19.55
CA ALA A 119 -3.83 4.55 -18.81
C ALA A 119 -3.95 4.35 -17.29
N ILE A 120 -5.16 4.29 -16.74
CA ILE A 120 -5.41 4.03 -15.32
C ILE A 120 -4.89 2.63 -14.92
N VAL A 121 -5.17 1.62 -15.74
CA VAL A 121 -4.69 0.25 -15.49
C VAL A 121 -3.16 0.20 -15.51
N ALA A 122 -2.53 0.87 -16.48
CA ALA A 122 -1.07 0.95 -16.56
C ALA A 122 -0.47 1.67 -15.35
N ALA A 123 -1.01 2.84 -14.97
CA ALA A 123 -0.54 3.59 -13.81
C ALA A 123 -0.65 2.80 -12.49
N ARG A 124 -1.73 2.03 -12.32
CA ARG A 124 -1.88 1.12 -11.17
C ARG A 124 -0.85 -0.02 -11.19
N ALA A 125 -0.62 -0.62 -12.35
CA ALA A 125 0.37 -1.69 -12.50
C ALA A 125 1.80 -1.19 -12.20
N GLU A 126 2.15 0.01 -12.66
CA GLU A 126 3.43 0.65 -12.36
C GLU A 126 3.60 0.93 -10.86
N ALA A 127 2.57 1.45 -10.20
CA ALA A 127 2.60 1.68 -8.76
C ALA A 127 2.84 0.37 -7.97
N VAL A 128 2.16 -0.71 -8.35
CA VAL A 128 2.36 -2.03 -7.75
C VAL A 128 3.78 -2.55 -7.99
N ALA A 129 4.28 -2.44 -9.22
CA ALA A 129 5.63 -2.91 -9.57
C ALA A 129 6.73 -2.13 -8.81
N ALA A 130 6.56 -0.81 -8.64
CA ALA A 130 7.46 0.02 -7.87
C ALA A 130 7.51 -0.40 -6.40
N ALA A 131 6.35 -0.66 -5.79
CA ALA A 131 6.26 -1.14 -4.41
C ALA A 131 7.00 -2.46 -4.19
N GLN A 132 6.77 -3.41 -5.09
CA GLN A 132 7.42 -4.72 -5.02
C GLN A 132 8.93 -4.61 -5.22
N ALA A 133 9.40 -3.63 -6.00
CA ALA A 133 10.82 -3.37 -6.17
C ALA A 133 11.45 -2.78 -4.90
N GLU A 134 10.76 -1.85 -4.24
CA GLU A 134 11.17 -1.27 -2.96
C GLU A 134 11.24 -2.35 -1.86
N GLU A 135 10.22 -3.21 -1.76
CA GLU A 135 10.20 -4.33 -0.83
C GLU A 135 11.38 -5.29 -1.07
N ARG A 136 11.64 -5.67 -2.33
CA ARG A 136 12.76 -6.52 -2.70
C ARG A 136 14.11 -5.90 -2.33
N ALA A 137 14.27 -4.58 -2.47
CA ALA A 137 15.49 -3.88 -2.08
C ALA A 137 15.71 -3.95 -0.57
N VAL A 138 14.68 -3.68 0.24
CA VAL A 138 14.74 -3.76 1.71
C VAL A 138 15.11 -5.17 2.16
N VAL A 139 14.52 -6.20 1.57
CA VAL A 139 14.85 -7.61 1.89
C VAL A 139 16.30 -7.93 1.54
N ALA A 140 16.79 -7.49 0.37
CA ALA A 140 18.17 -7.71 -0.04
C ALA A 140 19.17 -7.03 0.91
N ASP A 141 18.90 -5.79 1.31
CA ASP A 141 19.73 -5.04 2.26
C ASP A 141 19.77 -5.74 3.63
N ALA A 142 18.61 -6.20 4.12
CA ALA A 142 18.53 -6.96 5.37
C ALA A 142 19.32 -8.27 5.31
N GLN A 143 19.23 -9.00 4.19
CA GLN A 143 19.99 -10.24 3.97
C GLN A 143 21.50 -9.99 3.95
N ALA A 144 21.95 -8.90 3.31
CA ALA A 144 23.35 -8.50 3.29
C ALA A 144 23.88 -8.23 4.71
N LEU A 145 23.14 -7.46 5.51
CA LEU A 145 23.51 -7.16 6.90
C LEU A 145 23.61 -8.44 7.77
N VAL A 146 22.68 -9.38 7.59
CA VAL A 146 22.72 -10.66 8.31
C VAL A 146 23.94 -11.49 7.89
N HIS A 147 24.29 -11.50 6.60
CA HIS A 147 25.44 -12.24 6.11
C HIS A 147 26.77 -11.66 6.62
N GLU A 148 26.91 -10.34 6.63
CA GLU A 148 28.06 -9.65 7.22
C GLU A 148 28.21 -9.97 8.72
N ALA A 149 27.11 -9.92 9.48
CA ALA A 149 27.11 -10.25 10.90
C ALA A 149 27.45 -11.73 11.18
N ALA A 150 27.10 -12.63 10.26
CA ALA A 150 27.42 -14.07 10.37
C ALA A 150 28.86 -14.40 9.98
N GLY A 151 29.46 -13.65 9.04
CA GLY A 151 30.85 -13.83 8.61
C GLY A 151 31.90 -13.16 9.52
N ALA A 152 31.48 -12.27 10.42
CA ALA A 152 32.33 -11.59 11.40
C ALA A 152 32.52 -12.38 12.72
N ARG A 153 32.09 -13.66 12.78
CA ARG A 153 32.29 -14.58 13.91
C ARG A 153 33.28 -15.68 13.54
#